data_AF-W4P3S0-F1
#
_entry.id   AF-W4P3S0-F1
#
_cell.length_a   1.000
_cell.length_b   1.000
_cell.length_c   1.000
_cell.angle_alpha   90.00
_cell.angle_beta   90.00
_cell.angle_gamma   90.00
#
_symmetry.space_group_name_H-M   'P 1'
#
loop_
_entity.id
_entity.type
_entity.pdbx_description
1 polymer ?
#
loop_
_entity_poly.entity_id
_entity_poly.type
_entity_poly.pdbx_seq_one_letter_code
_entity_poly.pdbx_strand_id
1 'polypeptide(L)' 'MKIDTTPLITHRFPLERIAEAYELFEQKRDGVIKVAITQ' A
#
# COMPACT_ATOMS: atom_id res chain seq x y z
N MET A 1 3.48 -24.50 -5.64
CA MET A 1 2.20 -23.77 -5.61
C MET A 1 2.49 -22.29 -5.39
N LYS A 2 2.03 -21.40 -6.27
CA LYS A 2 2.19 -19.95 -6.13
C LYS A 2 0.85 -19.39 -5.65
N ILE A 3 0.86 -18.65 -4.55
CA ILE A 3 -0.33 -17.99 -4.01
C ILE A 3 -0.34 -16.56 -4.54
N ASP A 4 -1.46 -16.15 -5.13
CA ASP A 4 -1.66 -14.76 -5.52
C ASP A 4 -2.01 -13.92 -4.29
N THR A 5 -1.11 -13.01 -3.93
CA THR A 5 -1.26 -12.09 -2.80
C THR A 5 -1.73 -10.71 -3.22
N THR A 6 -2.02 -10.49 -4.51
CA THR A 6 -2.56 -9.22 -5.02
C THR A 6 -3.78 -8.72 -4.23
N PRO A 7 -4.72 -9.59 -3.77
CA PRO A 7 -5.86 -9.14 -2.96
C PRO A 7 -5.52 -8.49 -1.62
N LEU A 8 -4.28 -8.66 -1.12
CA LEU A 8 -3.88 -8.03 0.15
C LEU A 8 -3.58 -6.54 0.00
N ILE A 9 -3.31 -6.07 -1.23
CA ILE A 9 -3.03 -4.66 -1.52
C ILE A 9 -4.32 -3.86 -1.36
N THR A 10 -4.39 -3.05 -0.30
CA THR A 10 -5.55 -2.18 -0.05
C THR A 10 -5.36 -0.79 -0.62
N HIS A 11 -4.12 -0.32 -0.77
CA HIS A 11 -3.83 1.02 -1.27
C HIS A 11 -2.69 1.00 -2.29
N ARG A 12 -2.76 1.93 -3.24
CA ARG A 12 -1.76 2.12 -4.29
C ARG A 12 -1.37 3.59 -4.37
N PHE A 13 -0.08 3.85 -4.41
CA PHE A 13 0.47 5.20 -4.53
C PHE A 13 1.53 5.24 -5.62
N PRO A 14 1.57 6.29 -6.45
CA PRO A 14 2.71 6.50 -7.34
C PRO A 14 3.95 6.88 -6.51
N LEU A 15 5.15 6.63 -7.06
CA LEU A 15 6.43 6.88 -6.38
C LEU A 15 6.58 8.35 -5.93
N GLU A 16 6.07 9.30 -6.70
CA GLU A 16 6.05 10.73 -6.36
C GLU A 16 5.31 11.05 -5.04
N ARG A 17 4.42 10.15 -4.59
CA ARG A 17 3.64 10.28 -3.35
C ARG A 17 4.04 9.27 -2.28
N ILE A 18 5.27 8.76 -2.31
CA ILE A 18 5.75 7.75 -1.36
C ILE A 18 5.68 8.21 0.10
N ALA A 19 5.84 9.51 0.37
CA ALA A 19 5.72 10.06 1.72
C ALA A 19 4.31 9.88 2.29
N GLU A 20 3.27 10.14 1.48
CA GLU A 20 1.87 9.93 1.88
C GLU A 20 1.57 8.45 2.15
N ALA A 21 2.15 7.56 1.34
CA ALA A 21 2.04 6.12 1.54
C ALA A 21 2.62 5.66 2.89
N TYR A 22 3.77 6.22 3.28
CA TYR A 22 4.37 5.95 4.59
C TYR A 22 3.51 6.49 5.73
N GLU A 23 3.05 7.73 5.64
CA GLU A 23 2.21 8.35 6.67
C GLU A 23 0.93 7.53 6.91
N LEU A 24 0.21 7.18 5.83
CA LEU A 24 -1.02 6.39 5.92
C LEU A 24 -0.77 5.02 6.57
N PHE A 25 0.33 4.36 6.20
CA PHE A 25 0.68 3.05 6.74
C PHE A 25 1.06 3.11 8.23
N GLU A 26 1.90 4.07 8.62
CA GLU A 26 2.35 4.25 10.01
C GLU A 26 1.19 4.57 10.94
N GLN A 27 0.28 5.45 10.50
CA GLN A 27 -0.86 5.87 11.30
C GLN A 27 -2.01 4.87 11.27
N LYS A 28 -1.90 3.78 10.49
CA LYS A 28 -2.93 2.75 10.31
C LYS A 28 -4.30 3.35 9.93
N ARG A 29 -4.30 4.39 9.12
CA ARG A 29 -5.52 5.07 8.65
C ARG A 29 -6.18 4.28 7.52
N ASP A 30 -7.44 4.58 7.26
CA ASP A 30 -8.22 4.06 6.13
C ASP A 30 -8.23 2.53 5.99
N GLY A 31 -8.11 1.81 7.11
CA GLY A 31 -8.11 0.35 7.11
C GLY A 31 -6.93 -0.25 6.32
N VAL A 32 -5.78 0.44 6.28
CA VAL A 32 -4.59 -0.03 5.56
C VAL A 32 -4.13 -1.41 6.05
N ILE A 33 -3.81 -2.28 5.09
CA ILE A 33 -3.26 -3.62 5.33
C ILE A 33 -1.94 -3.76 4.56
N LYS A 34 -1.94 -3.43 3.27
CA LYS A 34 -0.75 -3.45 2.42
C LYS A 34 -0.83 -2.33 1.41
N VAL A 35 0.27 -1.57 1.30
CA VAL A 35 0.44 -0.53 0.29
C VAL A 35 1.35 -1.05 -0.82
N ALA A 36 1.02 -0.73 -2.07
CA ALA A 36 1.89 -0.94 -3.22
C ALA A 36 2.31 0.40 -3.84
N ILE A 37 3.60 0.53 -4.13
CA ILE A 37 4.16 1.69 -4.83
C ILE A 37 4.24 1.38 -6.32
N THR A 38 3.71 2.27 -7.16
CA THR A 38 3.75 2.16 -8.62
C THR A 38 4.70 3.20 -9.19
N GLN A 39 5.34 2.86 -10.31
CA GLN A 39 6.10 3.83 -11.12
C GLN A 39 5.14 4.76 -11.88
#